data_AF-A0AAD9R7H6-F1
#
_entry.id   AF-A0AAD9R7H6-F1
#
_cell.length_a   1.000
_cell.length_b   1.000
_cell.length_c   1.000
_cell.angle_alpha   90.00
_cell.angle_beta   90.00
_cell.angle_gamma   90.00
#
_symmetry.space_group_name_H-M   'P 1'
#
loop_
_entity.id
_entity.type
_entity.pdbx_description
1 polymer ?
#
loop_
_entity_poly.entity_id
_entity_poly.type
_entity_poly.pdbx_seq_one_letter_code
_entity_poly.pdbx_strand_id
1 'polypeptide(L)'
;MSSADCCCAMWQSPIQGALRPAIWLPKVRDLHSCYETWIIPETTPEVCLSNLIEAVDRLSETEKMHINKVQSHKNFVQIFSFTQAEWLDVVEIEFQPGRERGTLGKAKSFSTGLFPLMIPFAFLLNMIFFFVPFYDNKYNKMRLERIRSHMKLNIELIKDVP
;
A
#
# COMPACT_ATOMS: atom_id res chain seq x y z
N MET A 1 5.35 7.88 -15.41
CA MET A 1 4.08 8.63 -15.41
C MET A 1 3.31 8.26 -16.66
N SER A 2 2.30 7.40 -16.53
CA SER A 2 1.44 7.03 -17.66
C SER A 2 0.50 8.20 -17.97
N SER A 3 0.29 8.50 -19.25
CA SER A 3 -0.41 9.68 -19.77
C SER A 3 -1.94 9.69 -19.53
N ALA A 4 -2.46 8.86 -18.62
CA ALA A 4 -3.89 8.65 -18.38
C ALA A 4 -4.27 8.74 -16.89
N ASP A 5 -3.54 9.53 -16.11
CA ASP A 5 -3.89 9.80 -14.71
C ASP A 5 -4.88 10.96 -14.64
N CYS A 6 -6.05 10.72 -14.04
CA CYS A 6 -7.08 11.75 -13.88
C CYS A 6 -6.52 12.91 -13.03
N CYS A 7 -6.47 14.14 -13.58
CA CYS A 7 -5.99 15.32 -12.84
C CYS A 7 -6.68 15.47 -11.49
N CYS A 8 -7.98 15.14 -11.40
CA CYS A 8 -8.74 15.19 -10.15
C CYS A 8 -8.26 14.18 -9.11
N ALA A 9 -7.83 12.99 -9.53
CA ALA A 9 -7.32 11.98 -8.62
C ALA A 9 -5.96 12.39 -8.04
N MET A 10 -5.09 12.95 -8.88
CA MET A 10 -3.73 13.33 -8.50
C MET A 10 -3.70 14.38 -7.38
N TRP A 11 -4.44 15.49 -7.50
CA TRP A 11 -4.38 16.54 -6.47
C TRP A 11 -5.08 16.13 -5.16
N GLN A 12 -6.08 15.26 -5.21
CA GLN A 12 -6.80 14.78 -4.03
C GLN A 12 -6.05 13.67 -3.30
N SER A 13 -5.18 12.93 -4.00
CA SER A 13 -4.52 11.75 -3.45
C SER A 13 -3.68 12.00 -2.19
N PRO A 14 -2.89 13.10 -2.05
CA PRO A 14 -2.13 13.34 -0.83
C PRO A 14 -3.05 13.63 0.36
N ILE A 15 -4.18 14.32 0.12
CA ILE A 15 -5.17 14.67 1.14
C ILE A 15 -5.90 13.40 1.61
N GLN A 16 -6.46 12.64 0.67
CA GLN A 16 -7.14 11.37 0.97
C GLN A 16 -6.19 10.36 1.63
N GLY A 17 -4.96 10.22 1.13
CA GLY A 17 -3.95 9.32 1.67
C GLY A 17 -3.44 9.72 3.06
N ALA A 18 -3.53 11.00 3.42
CA ALA A 18 -3.27 11.49 4.77
C ALA A 18 -4.47 11.23 5.72
N LEU A 19 -5.70 11.49 5.26
CA LEU A 19 -6.92 11.35 6.08
C LEU A 19 -7.28 9.89 6.35
N ARG A 20 -7.20 9.03 5.33
CA ARG A 20 -7.46 7.58 5.40
C ARG A 20 -8.81 7.21 6.06
N PRO A 21 -9.93 7.80 5.63
CA PRO A 21 -11.19 7.63 6.33
C PRO A 21 -11.65 6.16 6.45
N ALA A 22 -11.40 5.33 5.44
CA ALA A 22 -11.82 3.93 5.46
C ALA A 22 -11.18 3.09 6.58
N ILE A 23 -10.05 3.51 7.16
CA ILE A 23 -9.40 2.74 8.24
C ILE A 23 -9.75 3.23 9.65
N TRP A 24 -10.66 4.22 9.79
CA TRP A 24 -11.01 4.79 11.10
C TRP A 24 -11.82 3.84 11.98
N LEU A 25 -12.66 3.00 11.39
CA LEU A 25 -13.49 2.04 12.13
C LEU A 25 -12.92 0.62 11.98
N PRO A 26 -12.53 -0.06 13.07
CA PRO A 26 -11.87 -1.38 12.98
C PRO A 26 -12.61 -2.41 12.12
N LYS A 27 -13.92 -2.61 12.34
CA LYS A 27 -14.70 -3.62 11.59
C LYS A 27 -14.89 -3.30 10.11
N VAL A 28 -14.86 -2.02 9.74
CA VAL A 28 -14.94 -1.60 8.33
C VAL A 28 -13.56 -1.76 7.70
N ARG A 29 -12.53 -1.27 8.38
CA ARG A 29 -11.12 -1.36 7.99
C ARG A 29 -10.73 -2.76 7.57
N ASP A 30 -11.09 -3.75 8.36
CA ASP A 30 -10.65 -5.14 8.18
C ASP A 30 -11.23 -5.79 6.90
N LEU A 31 -12.29 -5.21 6.30
CA LEU A 31 -12.90 -5.71 5.05
C LEU A 31 -12.12 -5.32 3.78
N HIS A 32 -11.29 -4.30 3.87
CA HIS A 32 -10.58 -3.71 2.74
C HIS A 32 -9.11 -3.39 3.08
N SER A 33 -8.55 -4.15 4.01
CA SER A 33 -7.15 -4.08 4.42
C SER A 33 -6.54 -5.47 4.43
N CYS A 34 -5.27 -5.56 4.03
CA CYS A 34 -4.46 -6.74 4.11
C CYS A 34 -3.18 -6.40 4.87
N TYR A 35 -2.80 -7.28 5.78
CA TYR A 35 -1.61 -7.19 6.61
C TYR A 35 -0.80 -8.46 6.41
N GLU A 36 0.50 -8.29 6.17
CA GLU A 36 1.43 -9.41 6.02
C GLU A 36 2.69 -9.13 6.84
N THR A 37 3.20 -10.19 7.46
CA THR A 37 4.53 -10.18 8.08
C THR A 37 5.47 -11.05 7.25
N TRP A 38 6.61 -10.49 6.88
CA TRP A 38 7.60 -11.08 5.99
C TRP A 38 8.89 -11.38 6.78
N ILE A 39 9.46 -12.56 6.56
CA ILE A 39 10.81 -12.91 7.03
C ILE A 39 11.73 -12.94 5.81
N ILE A 40 12.86 -12.24 5.89
CA ILE A 40 13.86 -12.12 4.84
C ILE A 40 15.22 -12.51 5.44
N PRO A 41 15.59 -13.80 5.42
CA PRO A 41 16.62 -14.34 6.32
C PRO A 41 18.05 -13.82 6.10
N GLU A 42 18.40 -13.44 4.86
CA GLU A 42 19.79 -13.22 4.43
C GLU A 42 20.07 -11.78 4.00
N THR A 43 19.22 -10.83 4.39
CA THR A 43 19.27 -9.46 3.87
C THR A 43 19.08 -8.46 4.98
N THR A 44 19.73 -7.29 4.88
CA THR A 44 19.54 -6.19 5.82
C THR A 44 18.33 -5.33 5.43
N PRO A 45 17.75 -4.56 6.37
CA PRO A 45 16.60 -3.70 6.09
C PRO A 45 16.84 -2.70 4.97
N GLU A 46 18.05 -2.16 4.85
CA GLU A 46 18.43 -1.15 3.85
C GLU A 46 18.47 -1.76 2.45
N VAL A 47 18.96 -2.99 2.32
CA VAL A 47 18.95 -3.73 1.05
C VAL A 47 17.52 -4.14 0.69
N CYS A 48 16.69 -4.52 1.67
CA CYS A 48 15.27 -4.78 1.43
C CYS A 48 14.54 -3.52 0.92
N LEU A 49 14.83 -2.37 1.53
CA LEU A 49 14.30 -1.08 1.12
C LEU A 49 14.68 -0.74 -0.34
N SER A 50 15.95 -0.90 -0.69
CA SER A 50 16.43 -0.66 -2.05
C SER A 50 15.74 -1.56 -3.08
N ASN A 51 15.63 -2.87 -2.80
CA ASN A 51 14.93 -3.81 -3.68
C ASN A 51 13.43 -3.52 -3.78
N LEU A 52 12.80 -3.04 -2.70
CA LEU A 52 11.40 -2.62 -2.72
C LEU A 52 11.20 -1.43 -3.65
N ILE A 53 12.05 -0.40 -3.54
CA ILE A 53 11.96 0.79 -4.41
C ILE A 53 12.12 0.38 -5.88
N GLU A 54 13.13 -0.44 -6.20
CA GLU A 54 13.35 -0.95 -7.56
C GLU A 54 12.16 -1.79 -8.07
N ALA A 55 11.55 -2.62 -7.21
CA ALA A 55 10.39 -3.41 -7.56
C ALA A 55 9.17 -2.53 -7.88
N VAL A 56 8.94 -1.48 -7.08
CA VAL A 56 7.83 -0.53 -7.30
C VAL A 56 8.06 0.29 -8.56
N ASP A 57 9.29 0.75 -8.81
CA ASP A 57 9.64 1.49 -10.01
C ASP A 57 9.33 0.67 -11.27
N ARG A 58 9.70 -0.62 -11.30
CA ARG A 58 9.33 -1.54 -12.39
C ARG A 58 7.82 -1.73 -12.53
N LEU A 59 7.13 -1.94 -11.41
CA LEU A 59 5.67 -2.09 -11.42
C LEU A 59 4.97 -0.83 -11.93
N SER A 60 5.50 0.36 -11.64
CA SER A 60 4.96 1.65 -12.08
C SER A 60 4.94 1.85 -13.60
N GLU A 61 5.71 1.04 -14.36
CA GLU A 61 5.68 1.05 -15.82
C GLU A 61 4.39 0.43 -16.39
N THR A 62 3.75 -0.46 -15.64
CA THR A 62 2.59 -1.25 -16.09
C THR A 62 1.34 -1.03 -15.25
N GLU A 63 1.50 -0.63 -13.99
CA GLU A 63 0.42 -0.38 -13.05
C GLU A 63 0.39 1.09 -12.63
N LYS A 64 -0.81 1.61 -12.31
CA LYS A 64 -0.97 2.95 -11.73
C LYS A 64 -0.52 2.93 -10.27
N MET A 65 0.78 2.94 -10.03
CA MET A 65 1.34 3.07 -8.69
C MET A 65 2.59 3.95 -8.69
N HIS A 66 2.83 4.64 -7.58
CA HIS A 66 4.05 5.41 -7.39
C HIS A 66 4.41 5.52 -5.91
N ILE A 67 5.69 5.71 -5.64
CA ILE A 67 6.20 5.95 -4.30
C ILE A 67 5.78 7.36 -3.87
N ASN A 68 4.96 7.47 -2.83
CA ASN A 68 4.54 8.74 -2.27
C ASN A 68 5.54 9.25 -1.23
N LYS A 69 6.11 8.34 -0.42
CA LYS A 69 7.00 8.72 0.67
C LYS A 69 8.02 7.63 0.96
N VAL A 70 9.28 8.01 1.11
CA VAL A 70 10.35 7.16 1.63
C VAL A 70 10.89 7.75 2.91
N GLN A 71 11.05 6.94 3.94
CA GLN A 71 11.70 7.30 5.19
C GLN A 71 12.86 6.33 5.44
N SER A 72 14.03 6.63 4.86
CA SER A 72 15.20 5.74 4.90
C SER A 72 15.66 5.42 6.33
N HIS A 73 15.57 6.39 7.25
CA HIS A 73 15.91 6.19 8.67
C HIS A 73 15.01 5.18 9.41
N LYS A 74 13.85 4.84 8.86
CA LYS A 74 12.92 3.81 9.38
C LYS A 74 12.79 2.61 8.44
N ASN A 75 13.54 2.59 7.34
CA ASN A 75 13.35 1.63 6.25
C ASN A 75 11.88 1.47 5.84
N PHE A 76 11.17 2.60 5.75
CA PHE A 76 9.73 2.66 5.49
C PHE A 76 9.45 3.28 4.12
N VAL A 77 8.51 2.69 3.40
CA VAL A 77 8.00 3.20 2.12
C VAL A 77 6.47 3.23 2.16
N GLN A 78 5.92 4.31 1.65
CA GLN A 78 4.51 4.44 1.33
C GLN A 78 4.32 4.60 -0.16
N ILE A 79 3.44 3.79 -0.73
CA ILE A 79 3.12 3.73 -2.16
C ILE A 79 1.65 4.06 -2.30
N PHE A 80 1.33 4.93 -3.24
CA PHE A 80 -0.04 5.13 -3.70
C PHE A 80 -0.27 4.24 -4.91
N SER A 81 -1.35 3.46 -4.88
CA SER A 81 -1.80 2.65 -6.00
C SER A 81 -3.23 2.98 -6.34
N PHE A 82 -3.52 3.11 -7.63
CA PHE A 82 -4.81 3.45 -8.16
C PHE A 82 -5.37 2.27 -8.94
N THR A 83 -6.66 2.00 -8.77
CA THR A 83 -7.37 1.11 -9.68
C THR A 83 -7.62 1.81 -11.02
N GLN A 84 -8.08 1.08 -12.03
CA GLN A 84 -8.46 1.67 -13.32
C GLN A 84 -9.52 2.76 -13.19
N ALA A 85 -10.37 2.65 -12.18
CA ALA A 85 -11.40 3.63 -11.87
C ALA A 85 -10.99 4.57 -10.73
N GLU A 86 -9.69 4.82 -10.54
CA GLU A 86 -9.16 5.88 -9.67
C GLU A 86 -9.52 5.74 -8.18
N TRP A 87 -9.81 4.52 -7.70
CA TRP A 87 -9.79 4.26 -6.25
C TRP A 87 -8.35 4.28 -5.76
N LEU A 88 -8.09 5.05 -4.70
CA LEU A 88 -6.79 5.12 -4.06
C LEU A 88 -6.68 4.06 -2.96
N ASP A 89 -5.70 3.18 -3.16
CA ASP A 89 -5.18 2.26 -2.16
C ASP A 89 -3.79 2.74 -1.71
N VAL A 90 -3.49 2.52 -0.43
CA VAL A 90 -2.20 2.84 0.18
C VAL A 90 -1.50 1.55 0.59
N VAL A 91 -0.25 1.40 0.15
CA VAL A 91 0.64 0.34 0.61
C VAL A 91 1.72 0.95 1.49
N GLU A 92 1.92 0.37 2.67
CA GLU A 92 2.92 0.77 3.64
C GLU A 92 3.78 -0.45 3.97
N ILE A 93 5.08 -0.35 3.76
CA ILE A 93 6.04 -1.43 4.06
C ILE A 93 7.17 -0.87 4.90
N GLU A 94 7.44 -1.51 6.02
CA GLU A 94 8.52 -1.17 6.94
C GLU A 94 9.42 -2.39 7.16
N PHE A 95 10.73 -2.19 7.07
CA PHE A 95 11.72 -3.23 7.36
C PHE A 95 12.43 -2.97 8.69
N GLN A 96 12.49 -3.99 9.53
CA GLN A 96 13.16 -3.95 10.83
C GLN A 96 14.19 -5.09 10.92
N PRO A 97 15.30 -4.93 11.65
CA PRO A 97 16.22 -6.03 11.91
C PRO A 97 15.49 -7.23 12.55
N GLY A 98 15.75 -8.43 12.07
CA GLY A 98 15.27 -9.66 12.69
C GLY A 98 15.88 -9.88 14.07
N ARG A 99 15.21 -10.66 14.94
CA ARG A 99 15.67 -10.89 16.33
C ARG A 99 17.03 -11.60 16.43
N GLU A 100 17.30 -12.54 15.53
CA GLU A 100 18.56 -13.31 15.51
C GLU A 100 19.37 -13.08 14.23
N ARG A 101 18.70 -13.03 13.08
CA ARG A 101 19.30 -12.78 11.76
C ARG A 101 18.25 -12.28 10.76
N GLY A 102 18.70 -11.70 9.67
CA GLY A 102 17.85 -11.24 8.57
C GLY A 102 17.02 -10.00 8.89
N THR A 103 15.94 -9.83 8.16
CA THR A 103 15.02 -8.70 8.22
C THR A 103 13.59 -9.17 8.40
N LEU A 104 12.83 -8.44 9.21
CA LEU A 104 11.39 -8.58 9.34
C LEU A 104 10.70 -7.43 8.60
N GLY A 105 9.88 -7.75 7.60
CA GLY A 105 9.06 -6.79 6.88
C GLY A 105 7.63 -6.78 7.43
N LYS A 106 7.09 -5.60 7.73
CA LYS A 106 5.66 -5.42 8.01
C LYS A 106 5.05 -4.71 6.82
N ALA A 107 4.16 -5.40 6.11
CA ALA A 107 3.49 -4.89 4.94
C ALA A 107 2.01 -4.72 5.20
N LYS A 108 1.45 -3.60 4.77
CA LYS A 108 0.05 -3.26 4.89
C LYS A 108 -0.44 -2.68 3.57
N SER A 109 -1.54 -3.18 3.03
CA SER A 109 -2.23 -2.59 1.89
C SER A 109 -3.68 -2.36 2.26
N PHE A 110 -4.21 -1.17 2.00
CA PHE A 110 -5.59 -0.85 2.34
C PHE A 110 -6.19 0.20 1.42
N SER A 111 -7.50 0.11 1.21
CA SER A 111 -8.26 1.14 0.51
C SER A 111 -8.50 2.35 1.39
N THR A 112 -8.46 3.55 0.80
CA THR A 112 -8.59 4.81 1.56
C THR A 112 -10.04 5.28 1.70
N GLY A 113 -10.95 4.84 0.83
CA GLY A 113 -12.33 5.31 0.79
C GLY A 113 -13.23 4.49 -0.13
N LEU A 114 -14.53 4.69 0.03
CA LEU A 114 -15.60 4.06 -0.75
C LEU A 114 -15.69 4.63 -2.18
N PHE A 115 -15.42 5.93 -2.36
CA PHE A 115 -15.58 6.65 -3.61
C PHE A 115 -14.23 6.87 -4.32
N PRO A 116 -14.20 6.75 -5.65
CA PRO A 116 -12.99 6.98 -6.44
C PRO A 116 -12.61 8.45 -6.49
N LEU A 117 -11.31 8.73 -6.60
CA LEU A 117 -10.78 10.09 -6.60
C LEU A 117 -10.97 10.84 -7.93
N MET A 118 -11.53 10.19 -8.96
CA MET A 118 -12.01 10.93 -10.15
C MET A 118 -13.20 11.84 -9.82
N ILE A 119 -13.94 11.56 -8.73
CA ILE A 119 -15.03 12.42 -8.26
C ILE A 119 -14.40 13.64 -7.56
N PRO A 120 -14.75 14.89 -7.93
CA PRO A 120 -14.28 16.07 -7.23
C PRO A 120 -14.70 16.05 -5.76
N PHE A 121 -13.79 16.43 -4.86
CA PHE A 121 -13.98 16.40 -3.41
C PHE A 121 -14.35 15.02 -2.85
N ALA A 122 -13.96 13.94 -3.53
CA ALA A 122 -14.15 12.57 -3.06
C ALA A 122 -13.60 12.34 -1.64
N PHE A 123 -12.54 13.06 -1.25
CA PHE A 123 -12.02 12.94 0.12
C PHE A 123 -13.04 13.37 1.19
N LEU A 124 -13.86 14.39 0.94
CA LEU A 124 -14.94 14.79 1.85
C LEU A 124 -16.05 13.74 1.90
N LEU A 125 -16.45 13.22 0.74
CA LEU A 125 -17.45 12.15 0.66
C LEU A 125 -16.96 10.90 1.41
N ASN A 126 -15.71 10.51 1.19
CA ASN A 126 -15.10 9.37 1.88
C ASN A 126 -15.02 9.58 3.39
N MET A 127 -14.76 10.80 3.86
CA MET A 127 -14.85 11.13 5.29
C MET A 127 -16.27 11.03 5.85
N ILE A 128 -17.29 11.48 5.10
CA ILE A 128 -18.70 11.42 5.54
C ILE A 128 -19.17 9.96 5.59
N PHE A 129 -18.81 9.16 4.58
CA PHE A 129 -19.25 7.78 4.43
C PHE A 129 -18.24 6.74 4.95
N PHE A 130 -17.32 7.14 5.84
CA PHE A 130 -16.25 6.28 6.39
C PHE A 130 -16.77 5.00 7.08
N PHE A 131 -18.04 4.99 7.49
CA PHE A 131 -18.69 3.89 8.19
C PHE A 131 -19.39 2.89 7.26
N VAL A 132 -19.47 3.17 5.97
CA VAL A 132 -20.11 2.26 5.01
C VAL A 132 -19.14 1.12 4.69
N PRO A 133 -19.48 -0.14 4.99
CA PRO A 133 -18.63 -1.27 4.64
C PRO A 133 -18.59 -1.46 3.13
N PHE A 134 -17.41 -1.74 2.59
CA PHE A 134 -17.23 -2.12 1.20
C PHE A 134 -16.17 -3.21 1.09
N TYR A 135 -16.30 -4.02 0.05
CA TYR A 135 -15.42 -5.13 -0.20
C TYR A 135 -14.39 -4.76 -1.26
N ASP A 136 -13.11 -4.97 -0.96
CA ASP A 136 -11.99 -4.64 -1.85
C ASP A 136 -11.68 -5.71 -2.90
N ASN A 137 -12.51 -6.76 -3.00
CA ASN A 137 -12.32 -7.90 -3.89
C ASN A 137 -10.91 -8.51 -3.86
N LYS A 138 -10.25 -8.50 -2.68
CA LYS A 138 -8.88 -9.00 -2.47
C LYS A 138 -7.80 -8.24 -3.25
N TYR A 139 -8.09 -7.06 -3.80
CA TYR A 139 -7.11 -6.26 -4.55
C TYR A 139 -5.89 -5.90 -3.68
N ASN A 140 -6.09 -5.57 -2.40
CA ASN A 140 -5.00 -5.24 -1.49
C ASN A 140 -4.05 -6.43 -1.25
N LYS A 141 -4.60 -7.63 -1.10
CA LYS A 141 -3.81 -8.86 -0.97
C LYS A 141 -3.00 -9.15 -2.23
N MET A 142 -3.66 -9.12 -3.39
CA MET A 142 -3.00 -9.35 -4.68
C MET A 142 -1.90 -8.32 -4.96
N ARG A 143 -2.02 -7.11 -4.42
CA ARG A 143 -1.01 -6.06 -4.56
C ARG A 143 0.23 -6.34 -3.73
N LEU A 144 0.08 -6.76 -2.47
CA LEU A 144 1.22 -7.19 -1.64
C LEU A 144 1.93 -8.39 -2.26
N GLU A 145 1.18 -9.37 -2.75
CA GLU A 145 1.73 -10.54 -3.45
C GLU A 145 2.56 -10.14 -4.68
N ARG A 146 2.05 -9.19 -5.49
CA ARG A 146 2.75 -8.68 -6.67
C ARG A 146 4.02 -7.90 -6.32
N ILE A 147 3.97 -7.01 -5.32
CA ILE A 147 5.17 -6.27 -4.87
C ILE A 147 6.21 -7.27 -4.38
N ARG A 148 5.81 -8.23 -3.54
CA ARG A 148 6.68 -9.26 -2.99
C ARG A 148 7.35 -10.11 -4.09
N SER A 149 6.61 -10.51 -5.13
CA SER A 149 7.19 -11.28 -6.24
C SER A 149 8.22 -10.49 -7.07
N HIS A 150 8.12 -9.16 -7.11
CA HIS A 150 9.02 -8.29 -7.86
C HIS A 150 10.27 -7.87 -7.09
N MET A 151 10.27 -8.00 -5.75
CA MET A 151 11.44 -7.69 -4.92
C MET A 151 12.64 -8.62 -5.14
N LYS A 152 12.47 -9.77 -5.82
CA LYS A 152 13.55 -10.75 -6.11
C LYS A 152 14.34 -11.21 -4.88
N LEU A 153 13.72 -11.18 -3.70
CA LEU A 153 14.29 -11.68 -2.44
C LEU A 153 13.61 -12.99 -2.05
N ASN A 154 14.31 -13.79 -1.25
CA ASN A 154 13.67 -14.93 -0.57
C ASN A 154 12.83 -14.42 0.60
N ILE A 155 11.52 -14.32 0.39
CA ILE A 155 10.57 -13.76 1.36
C ILE A 155 9.62 -14.86 1.82
N GLU A 156 9.74 -15.23 3.10
CA GLU A 156 8.84 -16.16 3.77
C GLU A 156 7.68 -15.39 4.41
N LEU A 157 6.45 -15.82 4.16
CA LEU A 157 5.27 -15.21 4.75
C LEU A 157 4.96 -15.86 6.09
N ILE A 158 4.95 -15.09 7.16
CA ILE A 158 4.34 -15.53 8.41
C ILE A 158 2.84 -15.41 8.20
N LYS A 159 2.12 -16.54 8.22
CA LYS A 159 0.66 -16.49 8.27
C LYS A 159 0.27 -15.81 9.58
N ASP A 160 -0.22 -14.58 9.50
CA ASP A 160 -0.86 -13.96 10.64
C ASP A 160 -2.14 -14.74 10.97
N VAL A 161 -2.25 -15.14 12.23
CA VAL A 161 -3.46 -15.70 12.84
C VAL A 161 -4.51 -14.56 12.85
N PRO A 162 -5.76 -14.84 12.42
CA PRO A 162 -6.81 -13.82 12.30
C PRO A 162 -7.07 -13.05 13.60
#